data_AF-A0A7K3Y4K0-F1
#
_entry.id   AF-A0A7K3Y4K0-F1
#
_cell.length_a   1.000
_cell.length_b   1.000
_cell.length_c   1.000
_cell.angle_alpha   90.00
_cell.angle_beta   90.00
_cell.angle_gamma   90.00
#
_symmetry.space_group_name_H-M   'P 1'
#
loop_
_entity.id
_entity.type
_entity.pdbx_description
1 polymer ?
#
loop_
_entity_poly.entity_id
_entity_poly.type
_entity_poly.pdbx_seq_one_letter_code
_entity_poly.pdbx_strand_id
1 'polypeptide(L)' 'MTTIGRILCRVGLHRWGKKHGYNEFSSNVIEWEQRCERCGKRKRWIEPKRDRRRD' A
#
# COMPACT_ATOMS: atom_id res chain seq x y z
N MET A 1 -4.55 -21.08 -9.04
CA MET A 1 -4.45 -19.64 -9.36
C MET A 1 -4.63 -19.47 -10.86
N THR A 2 -5.78 -18.98 -11.30
CA THR A 2 -6.12 -18.87 -12.73
C THR A 2 -5.22 -17.85 -13.44
N THR A 3 -4.65 -18.26 -14.57
CA THR A 3 -3.70 -17.51 -15.43
C THR A 3 -4.19 -16.10 -15.77
N ILE A 4 -5.51 -15.91 -15.90
CA ILE A 4 -6.18 -14.63 -16.18
C ILE A 4 -5.88 -13.59 -15.09
N GLY A 5 -5.88 -13.98 -13.82
CA GLY A 5 -5.62 -13.06 -12.70
C GLY A 5 -4.20 -12.46 -12.71
N ARG A 6 -3.22 -13.21 -13.24
CA ARG A 6 -1.84 -12.73 -13.42
C ARG A 6 -1.69 -11.81 -14.63
N ILE A 7 -2.44 -12.06 -15.71
CA ILE A 7 -2.44 -11.20 -16.91
C ILE A 7 -2.97 -9.81 -16.55
N LEU A 8 -4.09 -9.71 -15.82
CA LEU A 8 -4.63 -8.43 -15.35
C LEU A 8 -3.61 -7.61 -14.55
N CYS A 9 -2.78 -8.28 -13.73
CA CYS A 9 -1.70 -7.61 -13.01
C CYS A 9 -0.60 -7.06 -13.93
N ARG A 10 -0.38 -7.64 -15.12
CA ARG A 10 0.58 -7.11 -16.11
C ARG A 10 0.08 -5.84 -16.79
N VAL A 11 -1.24 -5.69 -16.96
CA VAL A 11 -1.87 -4.49 -17.55
C VAL A 11 -2.12 -3.39 -16.50
N GLY A 12 -1.73 -3.61 -15.24
CA GLY A 12 -1.89 -2.64 -14.14
C GLY A 12 -3.15 -2.80 -13.29
N LEU A 13 -4.03 -3.74 -13.62
CA LEU A 13 -5.22 -4.10 -12.81
C LEU A 13 -4.80 -5.00 -11.63
N HIS A 14 -4.21 -4.36 -10.63
CA HIS A 14 -3.79 -5.00 -9.39
C HIS A 14 -4.94 -5.04 -8.38
N ARG A 15 -5.22 -6.24 -7.84
CA ARG A 15 -6.04 -6.39 -6.63
C ARG A 15 -5.17 -6.15 -5.41
N TRP A 16 -5.15 -4.92 -4.92
CA TRP A 16 -4.43 -4.56 -3.71
C TRP A 16 -5.13 -5.15 -2.48
N GLY A 17 -4.35 -5.81 -1.62
CA GLY A 17 -4.81 -6.37 -0.36
C GLY A 17 -4.84 -5.32 0.75
N LYS A 18 -4.87 -5.78 2.01
CA LYS A 18 -4.95 -4.87 3.17
C LYS A 18 -3.81 -3.84 3.17
N LYS A 19 -4.16 -2.60 3.52
CA LYS A 19 -3.25 -1.48 3.76
C LYS A 19 -2.63 -1.66 5.16
N HIS A 20 -1.33 -1.91 5.22
CA HIS A 20 -0.56 -2.00 6.46
C HIS A 20 0.12 -0.66 6.72
N GLY A 21 -0.21 -0.02 7.83
CA GLY A 21 0.44 1.22 8.28
C GLY A 21 1.45 0.89 9.35
N TYR A 22 2.73 1.09 9.05
CA TYR A 22 3.79 1.08 10.04
C TYR A 22 3.91 2.49 10.61
N ASN A 23 3.44 2.64 11.85
CA ASN A 23 3.52 3.87 12.60
C ASN A 23 4.64 3.70 13.64
N GLU A 24 5.85 4.08 13.26
CA GLU A 24 6.93 4.20 14.24
C GLU A 24 6.63 5.39 15.16
N PHE A 25 6.65 5.13 16.48
CA PHE A 25 6.24 6.07 17.53
C PHE A 25 7.02 7.39 17.52
N SER A 26 8.20 7.42 16.89
CA SER A 26 9.10 8.59 16.83
C SER A 26 9.05 9.36 15.51
N SER A 27 8.25 8.92 14.52
CA SER A 27 8.24 9.50 13.17
C SER A 27 6.97 10.32 12.92
N ASN A 28 7.11 11.51 12.35
CA ASN A 28 5.99 12.36 11.86
C ASN A 28 5.36 11.82 10.57
N VAL A 29 5.69 10.60 10.17
CA VAL A 29 5.24 9.95 8.95
C VAL A 29 4.67 8.57 9.26
N ILE A 30 3.69 8.14 8.47
CA ILE A 30 3.13 6.79 8.45
C ILE A 30 3.64 6.15 7.18
N GLU A 31 4.40 5.06 7.31
CA GLU A 31 4.74 4.25 6.16
C GLU A 31 3.57 3.31 5.86
N TRP A 32 3.01 3.43 4.67
CA TRP A 32 1.96 2.56 4.21
C TRP A 32 2.50 1.55 3.22
N GLU A 33 2.21 0.28 3.46
CA GLU A 33 2.47 -0.82 2.55
C GLU A 33 1.15 -1.45 2.10
N GLN A 34 1.01 -1.72 0.80
CA GLN A 34 -0.01 -2.61 0.25
C GLN A 34 0.66 -3.68 -0.61
N ARG A 35 0.13 -4.89 -0.56
CA ARG A 35 0.56 -6.00 -1.40
C ARG A 35 -0.57 -6.47 -2.30
N CYS A 36 -0.28 -6.69 -3.57
CA CYS A 36 -1.24 -7.29 -4.48
C CYS A 36 -1.42 -8.77 -4.14
N GLU A 37 -2.64 -9.20 -3.86
CA GLU A 37 -2.96 -10.60 -3.50
C GLU A 37 -2.76 -11.56 -4.67
N ARG A 38 -2.79 -11.04 -5.91
CA ARG A 38 -2.69 -11.84 -7.14
C ARG A 38 -1.24 -12.08 -7.59
N CYS A 39 -0.45 -11.02 -7.70
CA CYS A 39 0.91 -11.06 -8.24
C CYS A 39 2.00 -10.82 -7.19
N GLY A 40 1.64 -10.44 -5.96
CA GLY A 40 2.59 -10.16 -4.91
C GLY A 40 3.30 -8.81 -5.00
N LYS A 41 3.00 -7.98 -6.02
CA LYS A 41 3.58 -6.64 -6.17
C LYS A 41 3.33 -5.80 -4.92
N ARG A 42 4.36 -5.14 -4.42
CA ARG A 42 4.29 -4.28 -3.22
C ARG A 42 4.21 -2.82 -3.66
N LYS A 43 3.39 -2.05 -2.96
CA LYS A 43 3.28 -0.60 -3.10
C LYS A 43 3.54 -0.01 -1.74
N ARG A 44 4.61 0.77 -1.61
CA ARG A 44 4.94 1.53 -0.40
C ARG A 44 4.81 3.00 -0.69
N TRP A 45 4.25 3.75 0.24
CA TRP A 45 4.22 5.21 0.18
C TRP A 45 4.22 5.77 1.60
N ILE A 46 4.73 6.98 1.73
CA ILE A 46 4.89 7.65 3.01
C ILE A 46 3.83 8.74 3.05
N GLU A 47 2.92 8.68 4.01
CA GLU A 47 2.00 9.79 4.29
C GLU A 47 2.49 10.52 5.55
N PRO A 48 2.70 11.84 5.53
CA PRO A 48 2.93 12.57 6.77
C PRO A 48 1.73 12.39 7.70
N LYS A 49 1.97 12.14 8.98
CA LYS A 49 0.93 12.27 10.00
C LYS A 49 0.42 13.70 9.85
N ARG A 50 -0.87 13.86 9.55
CA ARG A 50 -1.50 15.19 9.51
C ARG A 50 -1.26 15.83 10.86
N ASP A 51 -0.32 16.78 10.90
CA ASP A 51 -0.15 17.65 12.04
C ASP A 51 -1.44 18.48 12.11
N ARG A 52 -2.25 18.19 13.13
CA ARG A 52 -3.50 18.91 13.39
C ARG A 52 -3.24 20.31 13.97
N ARG A 53 -2.05 20.91 13.83
CA ARG A 53 -1.84 22.34 14.10
C ARG A 53 -2.22 23.18 12.89
N ARG A 54 -3.52 23.33 12.70
CA ARG A 54 -4.08 24.52 12.08
C ARG A 54 -5.38 24.85 12.80
N ASP A 55 -5.22 25.44 13.98
CA ASP A 55 -6.06 26.53 14.49
C ASP A 55 -5.16 27.43 15.36
#